data_AF-A0A1Y6C2T2-F1
#
_entry.id   AF-A0A1Y6C2T2-F1
#
_cell.length_a   1.000
_cell.length_b   1.000
_cell.length_c   1.000
_cell.angle_alpha   90.00
_cell.angle_beta   90.00
_cell.angle_gamma   90.00
#
_symmetry.space_group_name_H-M   'P 1'
#
loop_
_entity.id
_entity.type
_entity.pdbx_description
1 polymer ?
#
loop_
_entity_poly.entity_id
_entity_poly.type
_entity_poly.pdbx_seq_one_letter_code
_entity_poly.pdbx_strand_id
1 'polypeptide(L)'
;DFTAVQQRLFDYAKHKVIKKSDEKRLVKRVAKQRELKAELELEKIPEAPLMPFDGASKTPINRALPFTREDYFALVDETGRAIREDKRGFIPEHTPKIVSQFGINPDKWLEHIQHFGRRYGTACGSADNMQAFAEIFGRRWSRGCGNSQRSYLRVN
;
A
#
# COMPACT_ATOMS: atom_id res chain seq x y z
N ASP A 1 4.72 9.40 -10.66
CA ASP A 1 5.79 8.42 -10.95
C ASP A 1 6.39 7.79 -9.69
N PHE A 2 5.79 6.72 -9.18
CA PHE A 2 6.42 5.88 -8.14
C PHE A 2 7.72 5.19 -8.63
N THR A 3 7.86 5.12 -9.96
CA THR A 3 9.05 4.67 -10.69
C THR A 3 10.24 5.59 -10.49
N ALA A 4 10.07 6.91 -10.31
CA ALA A 4 11.19 7.85 -10.29
C ALA A 4 12.16 7.62 -9.11
N VAL A 5 11.68 7.21 -7.94
CA VAL A 5 12.55 6.89 -6.80
C VAL A 5 13.25 5.55 -7.00
N GLN A 6 12.52 4.51 -7.42
CA GLN A 6 13.12 3.19 -7.65
C GLN A 6 14.09 3.20 -8.83
N GLN A 7 13.79 3.97 -9.87
CA GLN A 7 14.65 4.16 -11.04
C GLN A 7 15.93 4.91 -10.63
N ARG A 8 15.83 5.99 -9.85
CA ARG A 8 17.00 6.68 -9.30
C ARG A 8 17.87 5.77 -8.41
N LEU A 9 17.25 4.99 -7.53
CA LEU A 9 17.98 4.00 -6.70
C LEU A 9 18.64 2.92 -7.55
N PHE A 10 17.97 2.46 -8.60
CA PHE A 10 18.51 1.48 -9.54
C PHE A 10 19.69 2.05 -10.32
N ASP A 11 19.56 3.26 -10.87
CA ASP A 11 20.63 3.92 -11.64
C ASP A 11 21.87 4.14 -10.75
N TYR A 12 21.67 4.60 -9.51
CA TYR A 12 22.74 4.68 -8.52
C TYR A 12 23.41 3.32 -8.27
N ALA A 13 22.62 2.27 -8.01
CA ALA A 13 23.15 0.95 -7.71
C ALA A 13 23.84 0.28 -8.92
N LYS A 14 23.32 0.51 -10.13
CA LYS A 14 23.79 -0.12 -11.39
C LYS A 14 25.27 0.17 -11.63
N HIS A 15 25.67 1.43 -11.48
CA HIS A 15 27.03 1.91 -11.77
C HIS A 15 28.04 1.67 -10.64
N LYS A 16 27.60 1.14 -9.50
CA LYS A 16 28.47 0.86 -8.36
C LYS A 16 29.30 -0.41 -8.57
N VAL A 17 30.61 -0.32 -8.36
CA VAL A 17 31.55 -1.44 -8.52
C VAL A 17 31.29 -2.55 -7.49
N ILE A 18 31.16 -2.19 -6.21
CA ILE A 18 30.83 -3.11 -5.12
C ILE A 18 29.41 -2.85 -4.64
N LYS A 19 28.52 -3.82 -4.86
CA LYS A 19 27.09 -3.73 -4.51
C LYS A 19 26.80 -4.43 -3.18
N LYS A 20 26.05 -3.78 -2.29
CA LYS A 20 25.45 -4.39 -1.09
C LYS A 20 24.38 -5.41 -1.47
N SER A 21 24.00 -6.28 -0.53
CA SER A 21 22.95 -7.31 -0.72
C SER A 21 21.67 -6.71 -1.30
N ASP A 22 21.18 -5.62 -0.71
CA ASP A 22 19.90 -5.02 -1.12
C ASP A 22 19.99 -4.35 -2.50
N GLU A 23 21.15 -3.78 -2.83
CA GLU A 23 21.43 -3.22 -4.16
C GLU A 23 21.45 -4.33 -5.23
N LYS A 24 22.03 -5.50 -4.92
CA LYS A 24 21.99 -6.68 -5.81
C LYS A 24 20.54 -7.15 -6.02
N ARG A 25 19.74 -7.24 -4.94
CA ARG A 25 18.32 -7.61 -5.01
C ARG A 25 17.52 -6.60 -5.84
N LEU A 26 17.77 -5.30 -5.64
CA LEU A 26 17.12 -4.23 -6.39
C LEU A 26 17.40 -4.36 -7.89
N VAL A 27 18.67 -4.50 -8.28
CA VAL A 27 19.07 -4.65 -9.69
C VAL A 27 18.40 -5.87 -10.32
N LYS A 28 18.41 -7.02 -9.64
CA LYS A 28 17.75 -8.24 -10.13
C LYS A 28 16.23 -8.05 -10.29
N ARG A 29 15.58 -7.40 -9.32
CA ARG A 29 14.14 -7.13 -9.37
C ARG A 29 13.77 -6.22 -10.53
N VAL A 30 14.51 -5.13 -10.73
CA VAL A 30 14.26 -4.18 -11.82
C VAL A 30 14.50 -4.82 -13.18
N ALA A 31 15.55 -5.63 -13.33
CA ALA A 31 15.79 -6.41 -14.56
C ALA A 31 14.60 -7.32 -14.87
N LYS A 32 14.11 -8.09 -13.89
CA LYS A 32 12.94 -8.95 -14.06
C LYS A 32 11.67 -8.17 -14.41
N GLN A 33 11.46 -7.00 -13.79
CA GLN A 33 10.32 -6.14 -14.13
C GLN A 33 10.39 -5.63 -15.56
N ARG A 34 11.58 -5.26 -16.07
CA ARG A 34 11.76 -4.84 -17.47
C ARG A 34 11.48 -5.98 -18.45
N GLU A 35 11.98 -7.18 -18.17
CA GLU A 35 11.66 -8.38 -18.97
C GLU A 35 10.15 -8.62 -19.04
N LEU A 36 9.46 -8.63 -17.89
CA LEU A 36 8.01 -8.81 -17.84
C LEU A 36 7.26 -7.69 -18.57
N LYS A 37 7.74 -6.44 -18.46
CA LYS A 37 7.14 -5.30 -19.15
C LYS A 37 7.22 -5.46 -20.67
N ALA A 38 8.35 -5.95 -21.17
CA ALA A 38 8.55 -6.23 -22.59
C ALA A 38 7.73 -7.45 -23.07
N GLU A 39 7.76 -8.56 -22.32
CA GLU A 39 7.01 -9.79 -22.61
C GLU A 39 5.50 -9.55 -22.71
N LEU A 40 4.96 -8.74 -21.79
CA LEU A 40 3.55 -8.38 -21.74
C LEU A 40 3.20 -7.17 -22.64
N GLU A 41 4.17 -6.68 -23.44
CA GLU A 41 4.04 -5.50 -24.31
C GLU A 41 3.50 -4.24 -23.61
N LEU A 42 3.70 -4.12 -22.30
CA LEU A 42 3.17 -3.03 -21.47
C LEU A 42 3.80 -1.67 -21.81
N GLU A 43 4.90 -1.64 -22.56
CA GLU A 43 5.52 -0.40 -23.07
C GLU A 43 4.66 0.32 -24.10
N LYS A 44 3.78 -0.42 -24.79
CA LYS A 44 2.86 0.15 -25.80
C LYS A 44 1.57 0.68 -25.19
N ILE A 45 1.30 0.34 -23.93
CA ILE A 45 0.09 0.76 -23.21
C ILE A 45 0.39 2.07 -22.49
N PRO A 46 -0.48 3.09 -22.60
CA PRO A 46 -0.30 4.33 -21.85
C PRO A 46 -0.27 4.05 -20.34
N GLU A 47 0.59 4.77 -19.62
CA GLU A 47 0.61 4.67 -18.17
C GLU A 47 -0.74 5.10 -17.60
N ALA A 48 -1.30 4.28 -16.71
CA ALA A 48 -2.56 4.61 -16.04
C ALA A 48 -2.37 5.91 -15.23
N PRO A 49 -3.24 6.92 -15.40
CA PRO A 49 -3.15 8.13 -14.62
C PRO A 49 -3.40 7.81 -13.14
N LEU A 50 -2.81 8.62 -12.25
CA LEU A 50 -3.15 8.54 -10.82
C LEU A 50 -4.62 8.92 -10.63
N MET A 51 -5.32 8.17 -9.79
CA MET A 51 -6.69 8.53 -9.42
C MET A 51 -6.69 9.89 -8.71
N PRO A 52 -7.58 10.83 -9.11
CA PRO A 52 -7.70 12.10 -8.42
C PRO A 52 -8.29 11.92 -7.03
N PHE A 53 -8.00 12.88 -6.14
CA PHE A 53 -8.69 13.04 -4.87
C PHE A 53 -9.97 13.84 -5.14
N ASP A 54 -11.13 13.27 -4.84
CA ASP A 54 -12.41 13.95 -5.08
C ASP A 54 -13.05 14.42 -3.77
N GLY A 55 -12.85 13.73 -2.64
CA GLY A 55 -13.44 14.13 -1.35
C GLY A 55 -14.98 14.11 -1.29
N ALA A 56 -15.65 14.18 -2.44
CA ALA A 56 -17.07 14.01 -2.60
C ALA A 56 -17.41 12.51 -2.57
N SER A 57 -18.31 12.13 -1.67
CA SER A 57 -18.78 10.75 -1.49
C SER A 57 -19.57 10.18 -2.67
N LYS A 58 -19.87 11.00 -3.70
CA LYS A 58 -20.74 10.64 -4.81
C LYS A 58 -19.99 10.10 -6.03
N THR A 59 -18.67 10.30 -6.11
CA THR A 59 -17.89 9.77 -7.22
C THR A 59 -17.56 8.30 -6.98
N PRO A 60 -17.83 7.41 -7.95
CA PRO A 60 -17.47 6.01 -7.83
C PRO A 60 -15.97 5.81 -7.53
N ILE A 61 -15.66 4.88 -6.62
CA ILE A 61 -14.27 4.62 -6.16
C ILE A 61 -13.32 4.17 -7.29
N ASN A 62 -13.86 3.68 -8.40
CA ASN A 62 -13.09 3.33 -9.60
C ASN A 62 -12.75 4.55 -10.48
N ARG A 63 -13.22 5.76 -10.13
CA ARG A 63 -12.92 7.01 -10.84
C ARG A 63 -12.13 7.99 -10.01
N ALA A 64 -12.37 8.04 -8.70
CA ALA A 64 -11.64 8.92 -7.80
C ALA A 64 -11.58 8.38 -6.37
N LEU A 65 -10.62 8.89 -5.61
CA LEU A 65 -10.47 8.60 -4.19
C LEU A 65 -11.53 9.39 -3.39
N PRO A 66 -12.28 8.74 -2.49
CA PRO A 66 -13.40 9.36 -1.76
C PRO A 66 -12.96 10.24 -0.57
N PHE A 67 -11.81 10.91 -0.70
CA PHE A 67 -11.20 11.79 0.29
C PHE A 67 -10.36 12.85 -0.40
N THR A 68 -10.13 13.96 0.29
CA THR A 68 -9.30 15.05 -0.22
C THR A 68 -7.81 14.72 -0.06
N ARG A 69 -6.96 15.48 -0.76
CA ARG A 69 -5.50 15.38 -0.56
C ARG A 69 -5.11 15.78 0.86
N GLU A 70 -5.80 16.76 1.41
CA GLU A 70 -5.62 17.27 2.76
C GLU A 70 -5.96 16.18 3.80
N ASP A 71 -7.04 15.41 3.59
CA ASP A 71 -7.38 14.25 4.44
C ASP A 71 -6.27 13.19 4.41
N TYR A 72 -5.67 12.94 3.23
CA TYR A 72 -4.56 12.00 3.10
C TYR A 72 -3.31 12.48 3.84
N PHE A 73 -2.97 13.76 3.73
CA PHE A 73 -1.82 14.31 4.46
C PHE A 73 -2.04 14.31 5.97
N ALA A 74 -3.25 14.62 6.44
CA ALA A 74 -3.61 14.50 7.84
C ALA A 74 -3.45 13.06 8.34
N LEU A 75 -3.96 12.07 7.58
CA LEU A 75 -3.80 10.65 7.90
C LEU A 75 -2.32 10.26 8.07
N VAL A 76 -1.46 10.67 7.12
CA VAL A 76 -0.03 10.32 7.14
C VAL A 76 0.69 11.00 8.30
N ASP A 77 0.43 12.29 8.54
CA ASP A 77 1.08 13.05 9.62
C ASP A 77 0.63 12.55 11.00
N GLU A 78 -0.68 12.40 11.23
CA GLU A 78 -1.23 11.88 12.50
C GLU A 78 -0.73 10.47 12.78
N THR A 79 -0.75 9.57 11.79
CA THR A 79 -0.23 8.19 11.95
C THR A 79 1.27 8.19 12.26
N GLY A 80 2.04 9.03 11.56
CA GLY A 80 3.49 9.14 11.77
C GLY A 80 3.86 9.67 13.16
N ARG A 81 3.08 10.62 13.68
CA ARG A 81 3.24 11.17 15.04
C ARG A 81 2.82 10.17 16.10
N ALA A 82 1.73 9.44 15.90
CA ALA A 82 1.23 8.46 16.86
C ALA A 82 2.16 7.24 17.02
N ILE A 83 2.87 6.82 15.96
CA ILE A 83 3.84 5.70 16.04
C ILE A 83 5.12 6.08 16.81
N ARG A 84 5.49 7.36 16.82
CA ARG A 84 6.75 7.84 17.41
C ARG A 84 6.51 8.50 18.76
N GLU A 85 6.15 7.68 19.74
CA GLU A 85 5.96 8.09 21.15
C GLU A 85 7.21 8.74 21.76
N ASP A 86 8.40 8.41 21.25
CA ASP A 86 9.70 8.88 21.71
C ASP A 86 10.07 10.28 21.17
N LYS A 87 9.23 10.89 20.31
CA LYS A 87 9.56 12.15 19.63
C LYS A 87 8.65 13.30 20.00
N ARG A 88 9.25 14.50 20.00
CA ARG A 88 8.54 15.76 20.14
C ARG A 88 7.48 15.88 19.04
N GLY A 89 6.23 16.09 19.45
CA GLY A 89 5.08 16.12 18.53
C GLY A 89 4.32 14.80 18.44
N PHE A 90 4.56 13.84 19.35
CA PHE A 90 3.62 12.76 19.64
C PHE A 90 2.23 13.32 19.95
N ILE A 91 1.21 12.71 19.37
CA ILE A 91 -0.20 13.00 19.64
C ILE A 91 -0.81 11.71 20.17
N PRO A 92 -1.59 11.75 21.27
CA PRO A 92 -2.36 10.60 21.73
C PRO A 92 -3.21 10.01 20.60
N GLU A 93 -3.54 8.72 20.71
CA GLU A 93 -4.28 7.99 19.68
C GLU A 93 -5.59 8.70 19.33
N HIS A 94 -5.58 9.43 18.21
CA HIS A 94 -6.76 9.95 17.53
C HIS A 94 -6.77 9.29 16.17
N THR A 95 -7.80 8.50 15.88
CA THR A 95 -7.88 7.84 14.59
C THR A 95 -8.54 8.76 13.57
N PRO A 96 -7.87 9.10 12.46
CA PRO A 96 -8.45 9.92 11.41
C PRO A 96 -9.76 9.31 10.89
N LYS A 97 -10.79 10.14 10.69
CA LYS A 97 -12.12 9.68 10.20
C LYS A 97 -12.02 8.85 8.91
N ILE A 98 -11.07 9.19 8.05
CA ILE A 98 -10.78 8.51 6.79
C ILE A 98 -10.48 7.00 6.96
N VAL A 99 -9.95 6.56 8.11
CA VAL A 99 -9.68 5.12 8.37
C VAL A 99 -10.97 4.29 8.31
N SER A 100 -12.04 4.77 8.96
CA SER A 100 -13.34 4.09 8.92
C SER A 100 -13.97 4.09 7.53
N GLN A 101 -13.72 5.12 6.71
CA GLN A 101 -14.24 5.21 5.33
C GLN A 101 -13.67 4.12 4.43
N PHE A 102 -12.45 3.64 4.70
CA PHE A 102 -11.85 2.50 4.00
C PHE A 102 -12.33 1.14 4.50
N GLY A 103 -13.29 1.10 5.43
CA GLY A 103 -13.72 -0.13 6.07
C GLY A 103 -12.63 -0.73 6.97
N ILE A 104 -11.72 0.10 7.50
CA ILE A 104 -10.68 -0.34 8.44
C ILE A 104 -11.17 0.03 9.85
N ASN A 105 -10.98 -0.90 10.79
CA ASN A 105 -11.33 -0.68 12.19
C ASN A 105 -10.41 0.42 12.77
N PRO A 106 -10.97 1.58 13.18
CA PRO A 106 -10.18 2.69 13.71
C PRO A 106 -9.35 2.32 14.94
N ASP A 107 -9.88 1.46 15.82
CA ASP A 107 -9.24 1.02 17.07
C ASP A 107 -8.05 0.08 16.83
N LYS A 108 -7.91 -0.41 15.60
CA LYS A 108 -6.82 -1.32 15.20
C LYS A 108 -5.85 -0.67 14.23
N TRP A 109 -6.04 0.61 13.89
CA TRP A 109 -5.27 1.30 12.86
C TRP A 109 -3.76 1.28 13.11
N LEU A 110 -3.33 1.78 14.27
CA LEU A 110 -1.90 1.90 14.56
C LEU A 110 -1.21 0.55 14.64
N GLU A 111 -1.82 -0.42 15.32
CA GLU A 111 -1.33 -1.80 15.40
C GLU A 111 -1.24 -2.44 14.01
N HIS A 112 -2.24 -2.19 13.16
CA HIS A 112 -2.33 -2.72 11.82
C HIS A 112 -1.22 -2.17 10.91
N ILE A 113 -1.04 -0.84 10.87
CA ILE A 113 -0.06 -0.19 10.00
C ILE A 113 1.39 -0.48 10.41
N GLN A 114 1.69 -0.49 11.71
CA GLN A 114 3.04 -0.80 12.21
C GLN A 114 3.54 -2.19 11.81
N HIS A 115 2.61 -3.14 11.62
CA HIS A 115 2.93 -4.52 11.32
C HIS A 115 2.48 -4.97 9.92
N PHE A 116 1.97 -4.04 9.11
CA PHE A 116 1.32 -4.32 7.83
C PHE A 116 2.19 -5.18 6.91
N GLY A 117 3.43 -4.74 6.65
CA GLY A 117 4.36 -5.44 5.76
C GLY A 117 4.78 -6.84 6.24
N ARG A 118 4.64 -7.15 7.54
CA ARG A 118 4.91 -8.50 8.09
C ARG A 118 3.67 -9.39 8.08
N ARG A 119 2.48 -8.80 8.26
CA ARG A 119 1.21 -9.51 8.43
C ARG A 119 0.63 -9.98 7.10
N TYR A 120 0.79 -9.19 6.04
CA TYR A 120 0.30 -9.52 4.70
C TYR A 120 1.41 -10.07 3.80
N GLY A 121 1.00 -10.69 2.70
CA GLY A 121 1.88 -11.17 1.64
C GLY A 121 1.46 -10.60 0.30
N THR A 122 0.70 -11.39 -0.46
CA THR A 122 0.29 -11.04 -1.83
C THR A 122 -0.93 -10.12 -1.88
N ALA A 123 -1.80 -10.18 -0.87
CA ALA A 123 -3.03 -9.41 -0.80
C ALA A 123 -3.33 -8.94 0.63
N CYS A 124 -4.11 -7.88 0.74
CA CYS A 124 -4.67 -7.31 1.97
C CYS A 124 -6.06 -6.73 1.66
N GLY A 125 -6.96 -6.69 2.64
CA GLY A 125 -8.32 -6.22 2.48
C GLY A 125 -9.27 -6.87 3.47
N SER A 126 -10.59 -6.73 3.26
CA SER A 126 -11.56 -7.51 4.04
C SER A 126 -11.29 -9.02 3.91
N ALA A 127 -11.66 -9.79 4.94
CA ALA A 127 -11.44 -11.22 4.95
C ALA A 127 -12.10 -11.91 3.74
N ASP A 128 -13.29 -11.45 3.36
CA ASP A 128 -14.04 -11.98 2.21
C ASP A 128 -13.32 -11.70 0.89
N ASN A 129 -12.80 -10.48 0.71
CA ASN A 129 -12.03 -10.14 -0.49
C ASN A 129 -10.71 -10.91 -0.57
N MET A 130 -10.06 -11.17 0.58
CA MET A 130 -8.85 -11.99 0.62
C MET A 130 -9.11 -13.46 0.31
N GLN A 131 -10.28 -13.97 0.69
CA GLN A 131 -10.72 -15.33 0.37
C GLN A 131 -11.04 -15.45 -1.13
N ALA A 132 -11.84 -14.52 -1.68
CA ALA A 132 -12.14 -14.46 -3.10
C ALA A 132 -10.86 -14.32 -3.95
N PHE A 133 -9.91 -13.49 -3.52
CA PHE A 133 -8.60 -13.38 -4.17
C PHE A 133 -7.84 -14.71 -4.15
N ALA A 134 -7.85 -15.46 -3.04
CA ALA A 134 -7.17 -16.75 -2.97
C ALA A 134 -7.77 -17.77 -3.95
N GLU A 135 -9.09 -17.78 -4.08
CA GLU A 135 -9.84 -18.69 -4.96
C GLU A 135 -9.52 -18.49 -6.44
N ILE A 136 -9.33 -17.23 -6.89
CA ILE A 136 -8.88 -16.91 -8.26
C ILE A 136 -7.59 -17.66 -8.62
N PHE A 137 -6.71 -17.91 -7.64
CA PHE A 137 -5.44 -18.62 -7.84
C PHE A 137 -5.49 -20.08 -7.35
N GLY A 138 -6.68 -20.66 -7.14
CA GLY A 138 -6.86 -22.05 -6.69
C GLY A 138 -6.36 -22.31 -5.26
N ARG A 139 -6.22 -21.27 -4.43
CA ARG A 139 -5.78 -21.37 -3.04
C ARG A 139 -6.96 -21.34 -2.10
N ARG A 140 -6.83 -22.01 -0.95
CA ARG A 140 -7.85 -22.00 0.11
C ARG A 140 -7.80 -20.77 1.01
N TRP A 141 -6.66 -20.10 1.10
CA TRP A 141 -6.46 -18.93 1.97
C TRP A 141 -5.29 -18.06 1.50
N SER A 142 -5.28 -16.80 1.94
CA SER A 142 -4.20 -15.83 1.73
C SER A 142 -3.53 -15.47 3.06
N ARG A 143 -2.20 -15.30 3.07
CA ARG A 143 -1.47 -14.84 4.25
C ARG A 143 -2.02 -13.49 4.72
N GLY A 144 -2.50 -13.45 5.96
CA GLY A 144 -3.08 -12.25 6.56
C GLY A 144 -4.58 -12.31 6.80
N CYS A 145 -5.31 -13.34 6.35
CA CYS A 145 -6.78 -13.42 6.52
C CYS A 145 -7.23 -13.23 7.98
N GLY A 146 -6.57 -13.88 8.96
CA GLY A 146 -6.91 -13.70 10.37
C GLY A 146 -6.61 -12.29 10.91
N ASN A 147 -5.66 -11.57 10.31
CA ASN A 147 -5.44 -10.17 10.62
C ASN A 147 -6.56 -9.29 10.04
N SER A 148 -6.94 -9.58 8.80
CA SER A 148 -8.04 -8.88 8.13
C SER A 148 -9.35 -8.95 8.90
N GLN A 149 -9.67 -10.10 9.49
CA GLN A 149 -10.86 -10.25 10.34
C GLN A 149 -10.90 -9.31 11.55
N ARG A 150 -9.73 -8.84 12.02
CA ARG A 150 -9.62 -7.94 13.18
C ARG A 150 -9.50 -6.48 12.76
N SER A 151 -8.78 -6.24 11.66
CA SER A 151 -8.39 -4.91 11.23
C SER A 151 -9.36 -4.28 10.23
N TYR A 152 -10.20 -5.07 9.56
CA TYR A 152 -11.23 -4.55 8.65
C TYR A 152 -12.62 -4.74 9.26
N LEU A 153 -13.47 -3.73 9.08
CA LEU A 153 -14.88 -3.78 9.41
C LEU A 153 -15.57 -4.79 8.48
N ARG A 154 -16.52 -5.55 9.03
CA ARG A 154 -17.37 -6.40 8.20
C ARG A 154 -18.31 -5.53 7.39
N VAL A 155 -18.37 -5.78 6.09
CA VAL A 155 -19.40 -5.20 5.24
C VAL A 155 -20.66 -6.02 5.51
N ASN A 156 -21.68 -5.39 6.10
CA ASN A 156 -23.01 -5.98 6.25
C ASN A 156 -23.76 -5.91 4.91
#